data_AF-A0A200Q4H6-F1
#
_entry.id   AF-A0A200Q4H6-F1
#
_cell.length_a   1.000
_cell.length_b   1.000
_cell.length_c   1.000
_cell.angle_alpha   90.00
_cell.angle_beta   90.00
_cell.angle_gamma   90.00
#
_symmetry.space_group_name_H-M   'P 1'
#
loop_
_entity.id
_entity.type
_entity.pdbx_description
1 polymer ?
#
loop_
_entity_poly.entity_id
_entity_poly.type
_entity_poly.pdbx_seq_one_letter_code
_entity_poly.pdbx_strand_id
1 'polypeptide(L)'
;MAPATSIKFIDAALSCSGPLTLSYEEPNRKWIIREHLISLLQEFESLVPSIDTFTYNDGTTVNLLNVNGFLQVSPSTPPIPLTIWIHQNYPTSPPLVFLSSIHRDHPFVDSSGSITSPYLETWAYPRSNLLDLARNLVRLFAHHPTFFSVSATIFSNYTDPSKIEALDRLVATLQSDRGDIAGQSRGRYRGIIRVAGGTCCSN
;
A
#
# COMPACT_ATOMS: atom_id res chain seq x y z
N MET A 1 20.25 -9.62 0.56
CA MET A 1 20.67 -9.42 -0.85
C MET A 1 19.39 -9.51 -1.65
N ALA A 2 18.98 -8.49 -2.41
CA ALA A 2 17.72 -8.59 -3.15
C ALA A 2 17.73 -9.85 -4.05
N PRO A 3 16.63 -10.62 -4.10
CA PRO A 3 16.61 -11.87 -4.85
C PRO A 3 16.90 -11.61 -6.32
N ALA A 4 17.84 -12.36 -6.90
CA ALA A 4 18.32 -12.15 -8.27
C ALA A 4 17.20 -12.26 -9.33
N THR A 5 16.11 -12.93 -9.00
CA THR A 5 14.88 -13.02 -9.81
C THR A 5 14.16 -11.67 -9.90
N SER A 6 14.06 -10.92 -8.81
CA SER A 6 13.38 -9.62 -8.78
C SER A 6 14.14 -8.55 -9.56
N ILE A 7 15.47 -8.55 -9.48
CA ILE A 7 16.30 -7.62 -10.26
C ILE A 7 16.13 -7.89 -11.76
N LYS A 8 16.21 -9.16 -12.18
CA LYS A 8 15.98 -9.56 -13.57
C LYS A 8 14.58 -9.19 -14.05
N PHE A 9 13.57 -9.33 -13.19
CA PHE A 9 12.21 -8.91 -13.50
C PHE A 9 12.11 -7.40 -13.73
N ILE A 10 12.70 -6.58 -12.84
CA ILE A 10 12.70 -5.11 -12.99
C ILE A 10 13.41 -4.70 -14.30
N ASP A 11 14.55 -5.31 -14.59
CA ASP A 11 15.30 -5.04 -15.83
C ASP A 11 14.48 -5.42 -17.07
N ALA A 12 13.81 -6.57 -17.06
CA ALA A 12 12.92 -7.00 -18.13
C ALA A 12 11.70 -6.08 -18.27
N ALA A 13 11.10 -5.66 -17.15
CA ALA A 13 9.94 -4.77 -17.13
C ALA A 13 10.28 -3.39 -17.72
N LEU A 14 11.40 -2.80 -17.32
CA LEU A 14 11.83 -1.47 -17.77
C LEU A 14 12.30 -1.46 -19.23
N SER A 15 12.83 -2.58 -19.71
CA SER A 15 13.25 -2.77 -21.11
C SER A 15 12.12 -3.26 -22.03
N CYS A 16 10.98 -3.68 -21.49
CA CYS A 16 9.86 -4.20 -22.28
C CYS A 16 9.30 -3.14 -23.24
N SER A 17 9.28 -3.48 -24.53
CA SER A 17 8.71 -2.68 -25.61
C SER A 17 7.60 -3.54 -26.27
N GLY A 18 6.34 -3.33 -25.89
CA GLY A 18 5.21 -4.19 -26.26
C GLY A 18 3.88 -3.74 -25.62
N PRO A 19 2.83 -4.58 -25.59
CA PRO A 19 1.51 -4.21 -25.05
C PRO A 19 1.51 -3.92 -23.54
N LEU A 20 2.56 -4.33 -22.82
CA LEU A 20 2.81 -4.02 -21.41
C LEU A 20 3.84 -2.89 -21.22
N THR A 21 4.11 -2.08 -22.26
CA THR A 21 5.04 -0.97 -22.15
C THR A 21 4.64 -0.05 -21.02
N LEU A 22 5.59 0.13 -20.10
CA LEU A 22 5.44 1.03 -18.97
C LEU A 22 5.37 2.47 -19.47
N SER A 23 4.51 3.27 -18.86
CA SER A 23 4.31 4.69 -19.21
C SER A 23 5.47 5.62 -18.80
N TYR A 24 6.68 5.10 -18.62
CA TYR A 24 7.88 5.88 -18.31
C TYR A 24 8.59 6.28 -19.61
N GLU A 25 8.35 7.51 -20.06
CA GLU A 25 8.88 8.02 -21.34
C GLU A 25 10.40 8.28 -21.31
N GLU A 26 10.93 8.71 -20.17
CA GLU A 26 12.32 9.16 -20.05
C GLU A 26 13.27 8.03 -19.56
N PRO A 27 14.38 7.74 -20.26
CA PRO A 27 15.35 6.72 -19.85
C PRO A 27 15.94 6.96 -18.45
N ASN A 28 16.18 8.23 -18.11
CA ASN A 28 16.71 8.62 -16.81
C ASN A 28 15.75 8.25 -15.66
N ARG A 29 14.43 8.31 -15.88
CA ARG A 29 13.44 7.89 -14.88
C ARG A 29 13.51 6.40 -14.64
N LYS A 30 13.61 5.60 -15.72
CA LYS A 30 13.73 4.14 -15.62
C LYS A 30 14.94 3.74 -14.78
N TRP A 31 16.08 4.42 -14.97
CA TRP A 31 17.28 4.21 -14.15
C TRP A 31 17.02 4.50 -12.67
N ILE A 32 16.43 5.65 -12.35
CA ILE A 32 16.13 6.02 -10.95
C ILE A 32 15.15 5.04 -10.31
N ILE A 33 14.09 4.64 -11.03
CA ILE A 33 13.10 3.66 -10.57
C ILE A 33 13.79 2.33 -10.25
N ARG A 34 14.65 1.85 -11.14
CA ARG A 34 15.43 0.63 -10.95
C ARG A 34 16.25 0.69 -9.66
N GLU A 35 17.06 1.73 -9.50
CA GLU A 35 17.95 1.87 -8.34
C GLU A 35 17.16 1.94 -7.03
N HIS A 36 16.06 2.71 -7.00
CA HIS A 36 15.22 2.83 -5.81
C HIS A 36 14.47 1.52 -5.50
N LEU A 37 14.02 0.77 -6.50
CA LEU A 37 13.39 -0.53 -6.31
C LEU A 37 14.37 -1.57 -5.79
N ILE A 38 15.58 -1.65 -6.36
CA ILE A 38 16.62 -2.57 -5.89
C ILE A 38 16.95 -2.29 -4.42
N SER A 39 17.13 -1.02 -4.07
CA SER A 39 17.41 -0.60 -2.69
C SER A 39 16.27 -0.99 -1.73
N LEU A 40 15.01 -0.82 -2.16
CA LEU A 40 13.83 -1.22 -1.39
C LEU A 40 13.78 -2.74 -1.17
N LEU A 41 13.94 -3.53 -2.23
CA LEU A 41 13.85 -4.99 -2.18
C LEU A 41 15.02 -5.65 -1.45
N GLN A 42 16.14 -4.94 -1.30
CA GLN A 42 17.28 -5.42 -0.52
C GLN A 42 17.02 -5.37 0.99
N GLU A 43 16.22 -4.40 1.46
CA GLU A 43 15.86 -4.28 2.87
C GLU A 43 14.54 -5.00 3.20
N PHE A 44 13.59 -4.97 2.26
CA PHE A 44 12.27 -5.57 2.43
C PHE A 44 12.10 -6.74 1.45
N GLU A 45 12.64 -7.91 1.80
CA GLU A 45 12.62 -9.11 0.95
C GLU A 45 11.22 -9.74 0.79
N SER A 46 10.25 -9.36 1.63
CA SER A 46 8.83 -9.76 1.54
C SER A 46 8.09 -9.10 0.38
N LEU A 47 8.69 -8.06 -0.21
CA LEU A 47 8.11 -7.30 -1.30
C LEU A 47 8.48 -7.93 -2.65
N VAL A 48 7.49 -8.04 -3.54
CA VAL A 48 7.63 -8.66 -4.85
C VAL A 48 7.24 -7.65 -5.93
N PRO A 49 8.13 -7.34 -6.89
CA PRO A 49 7.79 -6.46 -8.00
C PRO A 49 6.81 -7.14 -8.96
N SER A 50 5.84 -6.37 -9.47
CA SER A 50 4.86 -6.78 -10.47
C SER A 50 4.62 -5.64 -11.48
N ILE A 51 4.04 -5.97 -12.63
CA ILE A 51 3.52 -5.00 -13.60
C ILE A 51 2.02 -5.21 -13.64
N ASP A 52 1.27 -4.13 -13.44
CA ASP A 52 -0.18 -4.18 -13.49
C ASP A 52 -0.75 -2.92 -14.13
N THR A 53 -1.99 -3.02 -14.63
CA THR A 53 -2.69 -1.88 -15.21
C THR A 53 -3.33 -1.04 -14.12
N PHE A 54 -2.88 0.21 -14.00
CA PHE A 54 -3.45 1.21 -13.11
C PHE A 54 -4.46 2.08 -13.88
N THR A 55 -5.65 2.27 -13.30
CA THR A 55 -6.68 3.14 -13.87
C THR A 55 -6.75 4.44 -13.08
N TYR A 56 -6.43 5.56 -13.73
CA TYR A 56 -6.56 6.89 -13.13
C TYR A 56 -8.04 7.32 -13.05
N ASN A 57 -8.30 8.38 -12.28
CA ASN A 57 -9.66 8.87 -12.02
C ASN A 57 -10.36 9.43 -13.27
N ASP A 58 -9.60 9.84 -14.29
CA ASP A 58 -10.08 10.27 -15.59
C ASP A 58 -10.50 9.10 -16.50
N GLY A 59 -10.31 7.86 -16.04
CA GLY A 59 -10.55 6.64 -16.81
C GLY A 59 -9.36 6.20 -17.67
N THR A 60 -8.26 6.97 -17.67
CA THR A 60 -7.04 6.59 -18.38
C THR A 60 -6.39 5.38 -17.72
N THR A 61 -6.13 4.34 -18.51
CA THR A 61 -5.41 3.14 -18.06
C THR A 61 -3.96 3.19 -18.49
N VAL A 62 -3.05 2.87 -17.58
CA VAL A 62 -1.61 2.82 -17.83
C VAL A 62 -1.01 1.58 -17.20
N ASN A 63 0.06 1.05 -17.80
CA ASN A 63 0.80 -0.04 -17.19
C ASN A 63 1.91 0.55 -16.31
N LEU A 64 1.87 0.22 -15.02
CA LEU A 64 2.84 0.71 -14.04
C LEU A 64 3.52 -0.45 -13.34
N LEU A 65 4.74 -0.17 -12.89
CA LEU A 65 5.42 -1.04 -11.94
C LEU A 65 4.79 -0.85 -10.57
N ASN A 66 4.56 -1.96 -9.88
CA ASN A 66 4.20 -1.94 -8.48
C ASN A 66 5.03 -2.96 -7.71
N VAL A 67 4.95 -2.86 -6.39
CA VAL A 67 5.58 -3.76 -5.46
C VAL A 67 4.53 -4.19 -4.47
N ASN A 68 4.21 -5.48 -4.46
CA ASN A 68 3.21 -6.08 -3.59
C ASN A 68 3.89 -6.97 -2.56
N GLY A 69 3.43 -6.94 -1.32
CA GLY A 69 3.93 -7.82 -0.27
C GLY A 69 3.41 -7.36 1.07
N PHE A 70 4.24 -7.49 2.11
CA PHE A 70 3.88 -7.03 3.44
C PHE A 70 5.05 -6.35 4.15
N LEU A 71 4.74 -5.39 5.00
CA LEU A 71 5.71 -4.79 5.92
C LEU A 71 5.54 -5.39 7.31
N GLN A 72 6.66 -5.80 7.91
CA GLN A 72 6.71 -6.26 9.29
C GLN A 72 7.26 -5.14 10.17
N VAL A 73 6.47 -4.72 11.16
CA VAL A 73 6.86 -3.66 12.09
C VAL A 73 7.67 -4.22 13.25
N SER A 74 7.16 -5.28 13.87
CA SER A 74 7.84 -6.06 14.89
C SER A 74 7.52 -7.55 14.69
N PRO A 75 8.32 -8.47 15.24
CA PRO A 75 8.02 -9.91 15.18
C PRO A 75 6.76 -10.31 15.96
N SER A 76 6.25 -9.42 16.82
CA SER A 76 5.03 -9.64 17.63
C SER A 76 3.77 -9.04 16.98
N THR A 77 3.91 -8.17 15.99
CA THR A 77 2.79 -7.63 15.21
C THR A 77 2.55 -8.48 13.97
N PRO A 78 1.29 -8.69 13.56
CA PRO A 78 1.03 -9.39 12.31
C PRO A 78 1.57 -8.57 11.12
N PRO A 79 1.92 -9.22 10.01
CA PRO A 79 2.42 -8.52 8.82
C PRO A 79 1.32 -7.65 8.20
N ILE A 80 1.69 -6.45 7.74
CA ILE A 80 0.76 -5.51 7.10
C ILE A 80 0.90 -5.66 5.58
N PRO A 81 -0.08 -6.25 4.88
CA PRO A 81 0.00 -6.38 3.43
C PRO A 81 -0.30 -5.03 2.75
N LEU A 82 0.54 -4.69 1.78
CA LEU A 82 0.43 -3.44 1.04
C LEU A 82 0.97 -3.56 -0.38
N THR A 83 0.54 -2.62 -1.22
CA THR A 83 1.01 -2.46 -2.58
C THR A 83 1.49 -1.03 -2.81
N ILE A 84 2.73 -0.88 -3.27
CA ILE A 84 3.35 0.40 -3.65
C ILE A 84 3.37 0.49 -5.17
N TRP A 85 2.61 1.43 -5.73
CA TRP A 85 2.59 1.71 -7.16
C TRP A 85 3.54 2.85 -7.48
N ILE A 86 4.36 2.66 -8.51
CA ILE A 86 5.29 3.67 -8.98
C ILE A 86 4.55 4.58 -9.98
N HIS A 87 4.41 5.85 -9.62
CA HIS A 87 3.68 6.82 -10.44
C HIS A 87 4.39 7.09 -11.78
N GLN A 88 3.64 7.38 -12.85
CA GLN A 88 4.23 7.64 -14.18
C GLN A 88 5.24 8.81 -14.21
N ASN A 89 5.03 9.80 -13.34
CA ASN A 89 5.93 10.96 -13.15
C ASN A 89 7.00 10.75 -12.06
N TYR A 90 7.24 9.52 -11.60
CA TYR A 90 8.29 9.25 -10.64
C TYR A 90 9.67 9.67 -11.19
N PRO A 91 10.56 10.29 -10.40
CA PRO A 91 10.45 10.59 -8.95
C PRO A 91 9.86 11.98 -8.62
N THR A 92 9.45 12.77 -9.61
CA THR A 92 8.89 14.12 -9.37
C THR A 92 7.56 14.06 -8.61
N SER A 93 6.79 12.99 -8.82
CA SER A 93 5.60 12.69 -8.02
C SER A 93 5.85 11.50 -7.09
N PRO A 94 5.23 11.50 -5.89
CA PRO A 94 5.34 10.37 -4.97
C PRO A 94 4.69 9.10 -5.55
N PRO A 95 5.11 7.92 -5.09
CA PRO A 95 4.40 6.67 -5.37
C PRO A 95 3.05 6.65 -4.63
N LEU A 96 2.15 5.76 -5.07
CA LEU A 96 0.85 5.54 -4.43
C LEU A 96 0.92 4.27 -3.59
N VAL A 97 0.55 4.34 -2.32
CA VAL A 97 0.58 3.19 -1.41
C VAL A 97 -0.84 2.81 -1.04
N PHE A 98 -1.17 1.53 -1.16
CA PHE A 98 -2.47 0.97 -0.82
C PHE A 98 -2.31 -0.18 0.17
N LEU A 99 -3.23 -0.27 1.13
CA LEU A 99 -3.31 -1.39 2.06
C LEU A 99 -4.28 -2.43 1.54
N SER A 100 -3.88 -3.69 1.57
CA SER A 100 -4.71 -4.78 1.05
C SER A 100 -5.75 -5.28 2.06
N SER A 101 -5.52 -5.12 3.37
CA SER A 101 -6.33 -5.83 4.39
C SER A 101 -6.71 -5.00 5.63
N ILE A 102 -6.73 -3.67 5.57
CA ILE A 102 -6.97 -2.84 6.77
C ILE A 102 -8.38 -2.25 6.75
N HIS A 103 -9.01 -2.30 7.93
CA HIS A 103 -10.31 -1.69 8.24
C HIS A 103 -10.32 -0.22 7.80
N ARG A 104 -11.30 0.13 6.97
CA ARG A 104 -11.43 1.41 6.23
C ARG A 104 -11.65 2.66 7.12
N ASP A 105 -11.50 2.54 8.43
CA ASP A 105 -11.73 3.59 9.43
C ASP A 105 -10.41 3.96 10.15
N HIS A 106 -9.33 4.27 9.40
CA HIS A 106 -8.08 4.80 9.98
C HIS A 106 -7.79 6.20 9.45
N PRO A 107 -7.35 7.18 10.28
CA PRO A 107 -7.13 8.58 9.85
C PRO A 107 -6.09 8.78 8.73
N PHE A 108 -5.25 7.77 8.48
CA PHE A 108 -4.23 7.78 7.41
C PHE A 108 -4.62 6.95 6.19
N VAL A 109 -5.83 6.38 6.18
CA VAL A 109 -6.29 5.49 5.11
C VAL A 109 -7.59 6.06 4.57
N ASP A 110 -7.59 6.42 3.31
CA ASP A 110 -8.81 6.87 2.64
C ASP A 110 -9.79 5.69 2.43
N SER A 111 -11.05 5.98 2.13
CA SER A 111 -12.11 5.02 1.79
C SER A 111 -11.70 4.01 0.69
N SER A 112 -10.72 4.38 -0.15
CA SER A 112 -10.12 3.56 -1.21
C SER A 112 -9.02 2.60 -0.74
N GLY A 113 -8.55 2.71 0.50
CA GLY A 113 -7.40 1.98 1.03
C GLY A 113 -6.04 2.64 0.75
N SER A 114 -6.03 3.85 0.17
CA SER A 114 -4.79 4.61 -0.06
C SER A 114 -4.25 5.22 1.23
N ILE A 115 -2.94 5.10 1.46
CA ILE A 115 -2.27 5.65 2.63
C ILE A 115 -1.82 7.08 2.37
N THR A 116 -2.18 7.99 3.27
CA THR A 116 -1.57 9.31 3.39
C THR A 116 -0.55 9.29 4.53
N SER A 117 0.69 9.69 4.25
CA SER A 117 1.73 9.84 5.27
C SER A 117 2.41 11.20 5.13
N PRO A 118 2.92 11.79 6.23
CA PRO A 118 3.63 13.07 6.16
C PRO A 118 4.78 13.04 5.15
N TYR A 119 5.45 11.89 5.02
CA TYR A 119 6.53 11.69 4.06
C TYR A 119 6.07 11.73 2.59
N LEU A 120 4.87 11.21 2.29
CA LEU A 120 4.27 11.33 0.95
C LEU A 120 3.82 12.76 0.65
N GLU A 121 3.33 13.49 1.67
CA GLU A 121 2.90 14.88 1.53
C GLU A 121 4.08 15.83 1.30
N THR A 122 5.23 15.59 1.93
CA THR A 122 6.46 16.38 1.76
C THR A 122 7.42 15.77 0.74
N TRP A 123 6.93 14.92 -0.18
CA TRP A 123 7.77 14.23 -1.15
C TRP A 123 8.51 15.24 -2.04
N ALA A 124 9.84 15.16 -2.05
CA ALA A 124 10.68 16.04 -2.86
C ALA A 124 11.92 15.28 -3.35
N TYR A 125 12.02 15.07 -4.66
CA TYR A 125 13.24 14.53 -5.27
C TYR A 125 14.35 15.60 -5.34
N PRO A 126 15.63 15.29 -5.04
CA PRO A 126 16.23 13.97 -4.76
C PRO A 126 16.25 13.57 -3.27
N ARG A 127 15.64 14.34 -2.37
CA ARG A 127 15.63 14.05 -0.93
C ARG A 127 14.79 12.81 -0.59
N SER A 128 13.72 12.55 -1.35
CA SER A 128 12.79 11.45 -1.13
C SER A 128 13.06 10.26 -2.05
N ASN A 129 13.07 9.05 -1.48
CA ASN A 129 13.20 7.78 -2.19
C ASN A 129 12.22 6.71 -1.64
N LEU A 130 12.13 5.56 -2.32
CA LEU A 130 11.22 4.45 -1.96
C LEU A 130 11.60 3.74 -0.67
N LEU A 131 12.90 3.59 -0.40
CA LEU A 131 13.38 2.89 0.78
C LEU A 131 12.99 3.66 2.05
N ASP A 132 13.25 4.97 2.06
CA ASP A 132 12.88 5.83 3.17
C ASP A 132 11.36 5.95 3.31
N LEU A 133 10.59 5.88 2.22
CA LEU A 133 9.13 5.77 2.32
C LEU A 133 8.73 4.52 3.12
N ALA A 134 9.24 3.34 2.77
CA ALA A 134 8.92 2.09 3.47
C ALA A 134 9.32 2.15 4.95
N ARG A 135 10.50 2.68 5.27
CA ARG A 135 10.94 2.89 6.66
C ARG A 135 10.05 3.87 7.43
N ASN A 136 9.56 4.93 6.78
CA ASN A 136 8.62 5.86 7.38
C ASN A 136 7.24 5.21 7.60
N LEU A 137 6.79 4.35 6.69
CA LEU A 137 5.56 3.57 6.87
C LEU A 137 5.69 2.60 8.05
N VAL A 138 6.80 1.86 8.18
CA VAL A 138 7.06 1.01 9.34
C VAL A 138 7.00 1.80 10.65
N ARG A 139 7.65 2.97 10.69
CA ARG A 139 7.58 3.87 11.86
C ARG A 139 6.14 4.34 12.12
N LEU A 140 5.41 4.75 11.09
CA LEU A 140 4.02 5.19 11.22
C LEU A 140 3.15 4.07 11.81
N PHE A 141 3.28 2.85 11.31
CA PHE A 141 2.56 1.68 11.81
C PHE A 141 2.97 1.29 13.24
N ALA A 142 4.23 1.50 13.63
CA ALA A 142 4.68 1.29 15.01
C ALA A 142 4.01 2.25 16.01
N HIS A 143 3.81 3.51 15.62
CA HIS A 143 3.16 4.52 16.48
C HIS A 143 1.64 4.41 16.49
N HIS A 144 1.05 3.80 15.45
CA HIS A 144 -0.38 3.61 15.30
C HIS A 144 -0.74 2.12 15.20
N PRO A 145 -0.60 1.33 16.29
CA PRO A 145 -0.88 -0.12 16.28
C PRO A 145 -2.34 -0.46 16.00
N THR A 146 -3.24 0.53 15.94
CA THR A 146 -4.66 0.42 15.57
C THR A 146 -4.91 -0.13 14.16
N PHE A 147 -3.88 -0.22 13.31
CA PHE A 147 -3.94 -0.98 12.05
C PHE A 147 -4.12 -2.49 12.27
N PHE A 148 -3.69 -2.98 13.43
CA PHE A 148 -3.89 -4.35 13.88
C PHE A 148 -5.18 -4.35 14.69
N SER A 149 -6.26 -4.80 14.07
CA SER A 149 -7.58 -4.88 14.69
C SER A 149 -7.48 -5.31 16.15
N VAL A 150 -7.97 -4.42 17.03
CA VAL A 150 -8.20 -4.64 18.46
C VAL A 150 -8.99 -5.93 18.73
N SER A 151 -9.61 -6.53 17.71
CA SER A 151 -10.17 -7.87 17.78
C SER A 151 -9.13 -8.92 18.19
N ALA A 152 -7.92 -8.97 17.61
CA ALA A 152 -6.99 -10.07 17.88
C ALA A 152 -6.47 -10.08 19.33
N THR A 153 -6.27 -8.91 19.94
CA THR A 153 -5.77 -8.80 21.32
C THR A 153 -6.89 -8.91 22.35
N ILE A 154 -8.13 -8.49 22.04
CA ILE A 154 -9.26 -8.71 22.94
C ILE A 154 -9.66 -10.18 22.99
N PHE A 155 -9.69 -10.91 21.86
CA PHE A 155 -10.12 -12.31 21.87
C PHE A 155 -9.14 -13.26 22.59
N SER A 156 -7.86 -12.91 22.74
CA SER A 156 -6.89 -13.76 23.45
C SER A 156 -6.95 -13.66 24.98
N ASN A 157 -7.50 -12.58 25.54
CA ASN A 157 -7.54 -12.35 26.99
C ASN A 157 -8.95 -12.50 27.61
N TYR A 158 -9.96 -12.77 26.79
CA TYR A 158 -11.37 -12.83 27.18
C TYR A 158 -11.92 -14.25 27.01
N THR A 159 -11.34 -15.21 27.73
CA THR A 159 -11.85 -16.59 27.80
C THR A 159 -13.00 -16.75 28.80
N ASP A 160 -13.38 -15.68 29.50
CA ASP A 160 -14.42 -15.69 30.51
C ASP A 160 -15.77 -15.23 29.92
N PRO A 161 -16.84 -16.06 29.94
CA PRO A 161 -18.11 -15.77 29.28
C PRO A 161 -18.78 -14.48 29.78
N SER A 162 -18.55 -14.10 31.05
CA SER A 162 -19.10 -12.85 31.61
C SER A 162 -18.50 -11.59 30.96
N LYS A 163 -17.24 -11.66 30.52
CA LYS A 163 -16.55 -10.54 29.88
C LYS A 163 -16.86 -10.44 28.39
N ILE A 164 -17.19 -11.55 27.74
CA ILE A 164 -17.65 -11.58 26.34
C ILE A 164 -19.00 -10.87 26.22
N GLU A 165 -19.91 -11.10 27.15
CA GLU A 165 -21.21 -10.42 27.16
C GLU A 165 -21.08 -8.92 27.44
N ALA A 166 -20.18 -8.53 28.35
CA ALA A 166 -19.87 -7.12 28.59
C ALA A 166 -19.30 -6.43 27.34
N LEU A 167 -18.44 -7.13 26.60
CA LEU A 167 -17.86 -6.63 25.35
C LEU A 167 -18.93 -6.47 24.26
N ASP A 168 -19.80 -7.47 24.09
CA ASP A 168 -20.89 -7.46 23.12
C ASP A 168 -21.84 -6.26 23.34
N ARG A 169 -22.21 -6.01 24.61
CA ARG A 169 -23.01 -4.84 24.99
C ARG A 169 -22.32 -3.52 24.70
N LEU A 170 -21.01 -3.45 24.90
CA LEU A 170 -20.21 -2.24 24.66
C LEU A 170 -20.07 -1.95 23.16
N VAL A 171 -19.87 -3.00 22.35
CA VAL A 171 -19.83 -2.91 20.88
C VAL A 171 -21.18 -2.48 20.32
N ALA A 172 -22.29 -3.06 20.81
CA ALA A 172 -23.64 -2.68 20.40
C ALA A 172 -23.97 -1.22 20.76
N THR A 173 -23.46 -0.74 21.90
CA THR A 173 -23.63 0.65 22.34
C THR A 173 -22.87 1.63 21.43
N LEU A 174 -21.63 1.28 21.03
CA LEU A 174 -20.83 2.10 20.11
C LEU A 174 -21.39 2.13 18.68
N GLN A 175 -22.01 1.04 18.22
CA GLN A 175 -22.62 0.97 16.89
C GLN A 175 -23.90 1.80 16.77
N SER A 176 -24.65 1.95 17.88
CA SER A 176 -25.86 2.79 17.89
C SER A 176 -25.56 4.29 17.83
N ASP A 177 -24.37 4.74 18.25
CA ASP A 177 -24.03 6.17 18.32
C ASP A 177 -23.58 6.77 16.97
N ARG A 178 -23.22 5.92 15.99
CA ARG A 178 -22.74 6.34 14.65
C ARG A 178 -23.86 6.73 13.67
N GLY A 179 -25.08 6.93 14.16
CA GLY A 179 -26.28 7.17 13.34
C GLY A 179 -26.54 8.61 12.88
N ASP A 180 -25.91 9.63 13.49
CA ASP A 180 -26.43 11.01 13.35
C ASP A 180 -25.34 12.09 13.22
N ILE A 181 -24.55 12.12 12.12
CA ILE A 181 -23.91 13.37 11.65
C ILE A 181 -23.75 13.41 10.12
N ALA A 182 -24.66 14.17 9.50
CA ALA A 182 -24.58 15.06 8.33
C ALA A 182 -23.69 14.76 7.10
N GLY A 183 -24.28 15.04 5.94
CA GLY A 183 -23.59 15.20 4.66
C GLY A 183 -22.81 16.52 4.51
N GLN A 184 -22.37 16.70 3.25
CA GLN A 184 -21.70 17.86 2.66
C GLN A 184 -20.16 17.77 2.50
N SER A 185 -19.78 17.28 1.32
CA SER A 185 -18.69 17.73 0.42
C SER A 185 -17.29 18.04 0.99
N ARG A 186 -16.30 17.28 0.52
CA ARG A 186 -15.13 17.84 -0.17
C ARG A 186 -14.38 16.76 -0.95
N GLY A 187 -14.25 16.98 -2.26
CA GLY A 187 -13.58 16.07 -3.17
C GLY A 187 -12.11 15.90 -2.83
N ARG A 188 -11.66 14.65 -2.81
CA ARG A 188 -10.26 14.26 -2.98
C ARG A 188 -10.22 12.77 -3.34
N TYR A 189 -9.49 12.49 -4.42
CA TYR A 189 -9.19 11.22 -5.09
C TYR A 189 -9.86 9.96 -4.52
N ARG A 190 -10.97 9.54 -5.15
CA ARG A 190 -11.61 8.24 -4.93
C ARG A 190 -11.36 7.35 -6.14
N GLY A 191 -10.39 6.44 -6.05
CA GLY A 191 -10.15 5.41 -7.06
C GLY A 191 -10.73 4.06 -6.62
N ILE A 192 -11.64 3.49 -7.41
CA ILE A 192 -12.06 2.09 -7.27
C ILE A 192 -11.06 1.25 -8.07
N ILE A 193 -10.28 0.41 -7.40
CA ILE A 193 -9.35 -0.51 -8.07
C ILE A 193 -10.15 -1.73 -8.55
N ARG A 194 -10.25 -1.92 -9.88
CA ARG A 194 -10.61 -3.21 -10.47
C ARG A 194 -9.29 -3.91 -10.82
N VAL A 195 -8.87 -4.87 -9.99
CA VAL A 195 -7.78 -5.78 -10.34
C VAL A 195 -8.33 -6.72 -11.42
N ALA A 196 -7.96 -6.49 -12.67
CA ALA A 196 -8.22 -7.45 -13.72
C ALA A 196 -7.24 -8.62 -13.51
N GLY A 197 -7.75 -9.73 -12.95
CA GLY A 197 -7.02 -10.98 -12.86
C GLY A 197 -6.70 -11.50 -14.26
N GLY A 198 -5.50 -11.22 -14.75
CA GLY A 198 -4.95 -11.82 -15.95
C GLY A 198 -4.31 -13.15 -15.61
N THR A 199 -5.04 -14.25 -15.80
CA THR A 199 -4.46 -15.59 -15.89
C THR A 199 -3.50 -15.63 -17.07
N CYS A 200 -2.20 -15.71 -16.81
CA CYS A 200 -1.23 -16.05 -17.85
C CYS A 200 -1.33 -17.55 -18.14
N CYS A 201 -1.63 -17.86 -19.39
CA CYS A 201 -1.70 -19.20 -19.95
C CYS A 201 -0.41 -19.98 -19.71
N SER A 202 -0.57 -21.20 -19.22
CA SER A 202 0.44 -22.25 -19.27
C SER A 202 0.82 -22.55 -20.72
N ASN A 203 2.11 -22.72 -20.97
CA ASN A 203 2.63 -23.43 -22.14
C ASN A 203 3.45 -24.62 -21.64
#